data_AF-A0A7J3TML0-F1
#
_entry.id   AF-A0A7J3TML0-F1
#
_cell.length_a   1.000
_cell.length_b   1.000
_cell.length_c   1.000
_cell.angle_alpha   90.00
_cell.angle_beta   90.00
_cell.angle_gamma   90.00
#
_symmetry.space_group_name_H-M   'P 1'
#
loop_
_entity.id
_entity.type
_entity.pdbx_description
1 polymer ?
#
loop_
_entity_poly.entity_id
_entity_poly.type
_entity_poly.pdbx_seq_one_letter_code
_entity_poly.pdbx_strand_id
1 'polypeptide(L)'
;MNQKNLLKVIVIVSIIYFIWLFIVAMQQARGGGEILFPLKIWAIAGIILYIFFLLVELIVYATTPKTEGKEIKIVSEVIKKVMCSQCHTTFTISDTGVRPLKYTCPNCGKEGVLRGKRVKGVARHITCSNCGNEFDVLDTGEKPLTYVCPSCHHEGVV
;
A
#
# COMPACT_ATOMS: atom_id res chain seq x y z
N MET A 1 4.01 -15.96 15.68
CA MET A 1 2.76 -16.75 15.53
C MET A 1 1.70 -15.84 14.92
N ASN A 2 1.03 -16.23 13.83
CA ASN A 2 0.07 -15.37 13.12
C ASN A 2 -1.08 -14.96 14.07
N GLN A 3 -1.54 -13.70 14.06
CA GLN A 3 -2.55 -13.19 15.01
C GLN A 3 -3.83 -14.05 15.00
N LYS A 4 -4.23 -14.50 13.80
CA LYS A 4 -5.35 -15.44 13.61
C LYS A 4 -5.11 -16.81 14.26
N ASN A 5 -3.87 -17.26 14.32
CA ASN A 5 -3.52 -18.54 14.95
C ASN A 5 -3.45 -18.41 16.47
N LEU A 6 -2.99 -17.27 17.00
CA LEU A 6 -3.02 -16.96 18.44
C LEU A 6 -4.46 -16.97 18.96
N LEU A 7 -5.38 -16.27 18.28
CA LEU A 7 -6.79 -16.21 18.68
C LEU A 7 -7.45 -17.60 18.65
N LYS A 8 -7.18 -18.41 17.62
CA LYS A 8 -7.67 -19.80 17.54
C LYS A 8 -7.20 -20.66 18.71
N VAL A 9 -5.93 -20.52 19.11
CA VAL A 9 -5.37 -21.27 20.26
C VAL A 9 -6.07 -20.86 21.56
N ILE A 10 -6.32 -19.57 21.78
CA ILE A 10 -7.02 -19.08 22.97
C ILE A 10 -8.43 -19.67 23.06
N VAL A 11 -9.18 -19.66 21.95
CA VAL A 11 -10.54 -20.22 21.90
C VAL A 11 -10.53 -21.72 22.20
N ILE A 12 -9.60 -22.47 21.63
CA ILE A 12 -9.48 -23.92 21.87
C ILE A 12 -9.17 -24.21 23.35
N VAL A 13 -8.23 -23.48 23.95
CA VAL A 13 -7.87 -23.62 25.37
C VAL A 13 -9.06 -23.31 26.28
N SER A 14 -9.85 -22.27 25.96
CA SER A 14 -11.05 -21.91 26.71
C SER A 14 -12.12 -23.01 26.65
N ILE A 15 -12.36 -23.61 25.48
CA ILE A 15 -13.31 -24.73 25.32
C ILE A 15 -12.87 -25.95 26.13
N ILE A 16 -11.58 -26.31 26.06
CA ILE A 16 -11.04 -27.45 26.83
C ILE A 16 -11.20 -27.22 28.34
N TYR A 17 -10.93 -25.99 28.81
CA TYR A 17 -11.10 -25.64 30.21
C TYR A 17 -12.57 -25.68 30.66
N PHE A 18 -13.50 -25.25 29.81
CA PHE A 18 -14.94 -25.37 30.08
C PHE A 18 -15.39 -26.83 30.17
N ILE A 19 -14.93 -27.69 29.25
CA ILE A 19 -15.21 -29.13 29.28
C ILE A 19 -14.68 -29.75 30.58
N TRP A 20 -13.49 -29.34 31.03
CA TRP A 20 -12.93 -29.79 32.30
C TRP A 20 -13.82 -29.39 33.50
N LEU A 21 -14.23 -28.12 33.58
CA LEU A 21 -15.15 -27.65 34.64
C LEU A 21 -16.48 -28.43 34.62
N PHE A 22 -17.00 -28.72 33.43
CA PHE A 22 -18.23 -29.49 33.28
C PHE A 22 -18.08 -30.92 33.80
N ILE A 23 -16.96 -31.58 33.52
CA ILE A 23 -16.65 -32.92 34.04
C ILE A 23 -16.56 -32.90 35.57
N VAL A 24 -15.83 -31.93 36.14
CA VAL A 24 -15.69 -31.77 37.60
C VAL A 24 -17.05 -31.53 38.25
N ALA A 25 -17.89 -30.66 37.67
CA ALA A 25 -19.23 -30.38 38.17
C ALA A 25 -20.15 -31.61 38.09
N MET A 26 -20.13 -32.33 36.98
CA MET A 26 -20.93 -33.56 36.79
C MET A 26 -20.55 -34.65 37.78
N GLN A 27 -19.26 -34.82 38.07
CA GLN A 27 -18.78 -35.81 39.02
C GLN A 27 -19.20 -35.47 40.45
N GLN A 28 -19.09 -34.19 40.84
CA GLN A 28 -19.55 -33.73 42.15
C GLN A 28 -21.08 -33.84 42.29
N ALA A 29 -21.84 -33.56 41.23
CA ALA A 29 -23.30 -33.71 41.22
C ALA A 29 -23.77 -35.18 41.30
N ARG A 30 -22.99 -36.14 40.76
CA ARG A 30 -23.25 -37.58 40.88
C ARG A 30 -22.86 -38.18 42.24
N GLY A 31 -22.44 -37.36 43.20
CA GLY A 31 -21.98 -37.82 44.50
C GLY A 31 -20.60 -38.47 44.49
N GLY A 32 -19.84 -38.30 43.40
CA GLY A 32 -18.42 -38.63 43.39
C GLY A 32 -17.65 -37.69 44.31
N GLY A 33 -16.65 -38.23 45.02
CA GLY A 33 -15.75 -37.43 45.86
C GLY A 33 -15.00 -36.36 45.06
N GLU A 34 -14.32 -35.45 45.78
CA GLU A 34 -13.51 -34.41 45.13
C GLU A 34 -12.36 -35.04 44.36
N ILE A 35 -12.31 -34.82 43.04
CA ILE A 35 -11.30 -35.43 42.17
C ILE A 35 -9.90 -34.89 42.52
N LEU A 36 -9.79 -33.60 42.89
CA LEU A 36 -8.55 -32.91 43.24
C LEU A 36 -8.75 -31.68 44.15
N PHE A 37 -9.68 -30.79 43.80
CA PHE A 37 -9.99 -29.57 44.56
C PHE A 37 -11.49 -29.24 44.46
N PRO A 38 -12.05 -28.49 45.42
CA PRO A 38 -13.43 -28.03 45.36
C PRO A 38 -13.70 -27.23 44.08
N LEU A 39 -14.92 -27.36 43.53
CA LEU A 39 -15.37 -26.61 42.36
C LEU A 39 -15.16 -25.08 42.52
N LYS A 40 -15.29 -24.56 43.74
CA LYS A 40 -15.04 -23.15 44.05
C LYS A 40 -13.61 -22.72 43.72
N ILE A 41 -12.60 -23.55 44.00
CA ILE A 41 -11.19 -23.23 43.74
C ILE A 41 -10.93 -23.22 42.23
N TRP A 42 -11.50 -24.19 41.52
CA TRP A 42 -11.43 -24.23 40.05
C TRP A 42 -12.12 -23.02 39.42
N ALA A 43 -13.28 -22.61 39.91
CA ALA A 43 -13.97 -21.40 39.43
C ALA A 43 -13.13 -20.13 39.64
N ILE A 44 -12.49 -19.98 40.81
CA ILE A 44 -11.58 -18.85 41.08
C ILE A 44 -10.39 -18.86 40.12
N ALA A 45 -9.77 -20.02 39.91
CA ALA A 45 -8.67 -20.16 38.95
C ALA A 45 -9.11 -19.79 37.52
N GLY A 46 -10.33 -20.15 37.12
CA GLY A 46 -10.91 -19.80 35.84
C GLY A 46 -11.14 -18.31 35.66
N ILE A 47 -11.63 -17.63 36.71
CA ILE A 47 -11.81 -16.17 36.70
C ILE A 47 -10.46 -15.46 36.53
N ILE A 48 -9.42 -15.90 37.26
CA ILE A 48 -8.07 -15.33 37.14
C ILE A 48 -7.51 -15.54 35.73
N LEU A 49 -7.65 -16.75 35.18
CA LEU A 49 -7.21 -17.09 33.83
C LEU A 49 -7.94 -16.23 32.78
N TYR A 50 -9.25 -16.00 32.95
CA TYR A 50 -10.05 -15.18 32.05
C TYR A 50 -9.61 -13.70 32.08
N ILE A 51 -9.37 -13.15 33.27
CA ILE A 51 -8.84 -11.78 33.41
C ILE A 51 -7.49 -11.66 32.70
N PHE A 52 -6.61 -12.66 32.83
CA PHE A 52 -5.33 -12.68 32.12
C PHE A 52 -5.52 -12.67 30.59
N PHE A 53 -6.44 -13.47 30.05
CA PHE A 53 -6.73 -13.46 28.62
C PHE A 53 -7.27 -12.11 28.13
N LEU A 54 -8.16 -11.46 28.89
CA LEU A 54 -8.65 -10.12 28.55
C LEU A 54 -7.52 -9.09 28.52
N LEU A 55 -6.58 -9.16 29.47
CA LEU A 55 -5.40 -8.28 29.46
C LEU A 55 -4.53 -8.52 28.22
N VAL A 56 -4.30 -9.78 27.85
CA VAL A 56 -3.56 -10.13 26.63
C VAL A 56 -4.28 -9.59 25.39
N GLU A 57 -5.60 -9.74 25.30
CA GLU A 57 -6.39 -9.22 24.18
C GLU A 57 -6.32 -7.70 24.09
N LEU A 58 -6.39 -7.00 25.22
CA LEU A 58 -6.27 -5.54 25.29
C LEU A 58 -4.86 -5.06 24.87
N ILE A 59 -3.81 -5.77 25.30
CA ILE A 59 -2.43 -5.49 24.86
C ILE A 59 -2.28 -5.72 23.36
N VAL A 60 -2.82 -6.82 22.83
CA VAL A 60 -2.81 -7.11 21.39
C VAL A 60 -3.55 -6.00 20.64
N TYR A 61 -4.73 -5.59 21.08
CA TYR A 61 -5.48 -4.50 20.46
C TYR A 61 -4.72 -3.17 20.49
N ALA A 62 -4.09 -2.83 21.62
CA ALA A 62 -3.28 -1.62 21.76
C ALA A 62 -2.01 -1.65 20.90
N THR A 63 -1.41 -2.83 20.70
CA THR A 63 -0.19 -3.01 19.90
C THR A 63 -0.46 -3.28 18.44
N THR A 64 -1.69 -3.59 18.02
CA THR A 64 -2.03 -3.69 16.61
C THR A 64 -1.92 -2.30 15.99
N PRO A 65 -0.93 -2.05 15.09
CA PRO A 65 -0.92 -0.82 14.34
C PRO A 65 -2.20 -0.80 13.52
N LYS A 66 -2.99 0.27 13.66
CA LYS A 66 -4.17 0.53 12.84
C LYS A 66 -3.68 0.60 11.38
N THR A 67 -3.67 -0.54 10.70
CA THR A 67 -3.46 -0.60 9.26
C THR A 67 -4.71 0.01 8.65
N GLU A 68 -4.69 1.34 8.54
CA GLU A 68 -5.51 2.05 7.59
C GLU A 68 -5.12 1.47 6.24
N GLY A 69 -5.88 0.47 5.80
CA GLY A 69 -5.89 0.01 4.44
C GLY A 69 -6.31 1.21 3.62
N LYS A 70 -5.33 2.01 3.21
CA LYS A 70 -5.48 2.83 2.02
C LYS A 70 -5.77 1.82 0.94
N GLU A 71 -7.04 1.69 0.60
CA GLU A 71 -7.46 1.25 -0.71
C GLU A 71 -6.65 2.10 -1.68
N ILE A 72 -5.54 1.55 -2.15
CA ILE A 72 -4.91 2.06 -3.36
C ILE A 72 -5.90 1.65 -4.41
N LYS A 73 -6.93 2.49 -4.57
CA LYS A 73 -7.75 2.53 -5.77
C LYS A 73 -6.70 2.64 -6.86
N ILE A 74 -6.46 1.54 -7.56
CA ILE A 74 -5.70 1.55 -8.79
C ILE A 74 -6.56 2.42 -9.68
N VAL A 75 -6.33 3.74 -9.64
CA VAL A 75 -6.89 4.66 -10.61
C VAL A 75 -6.08 4.36 -11.86
N SER A 76 -6.53 3.28 -12.50
CA SER A 76 -6.49 3.07 -13.93
C SER A 76 -6.55 4.42 -14.61
N GLU A 77 -5.50 4.71 -15.38
CA GLU A 77 -5.39 5.84 -16.30
C GLU A 77 -5.62 7.22 -15.67
N VAL A 78 -4.54 8.01 -15.55
CA VAL A 78 -4.67 9.43 -15.25
C VAL A 78 -5.44 10.08 -16.39
N ILE A 79 -6.71 10.42 -16.15
CA ILE A 79 -7.57 11.05 -17.15
C ILE A 79 -7.12 12.51 -17.32
N LYS A 80 -6.65 12.87 -18.52
CA LYS A 80 -6.19 14.22 -18.83
C LYS A 80 -7.21 14.95 -19.69
N LYS A 81 -7.57 16.17 -19.28
CA LYS A 81 -8.44 17.06 -20.07
C LYS A 81 -7.62 17.79 -21.13
N VAL A 82 -8.08 17.73 -22.38
CA VAL A 82 -7.43 18.32 -23.55
C VAL A 82 -8.44 19.14 -24.34
N MET A 83 -8.00 20.28 -24.85
CA MET A 83 -8.76 21.12 -25.76
C MET A 83 -8.23 20.94 -27.17
N CYS A 84 -9.11 20.62 -28.12
CA CYS A 84 -8.74 20.58 -29.53
C CYS A 84 -8.35 21.99 -30.01
N SER A 85 -7.23 22.12 -30.73
CA SER A 85 -6.80 23.40 -31.31
C SER A 85 -7.64 23.88 -32.49
N GLN A 86 -8.53 23.03 -33.02
CA GLN A 86 -9.26 23.27 -34.26
C GLN A 86 -10.74 23.56 -34.03
N CYS A 87 -11.42 22.74 -33.21
CA CYS A 87 -12.83 22.91 -32.89
C CYS A 87 -13.07 23.39 -31.45
N HIS A 88 -12.00 23.64 -30.68
CA HIS A 88 -12.05 24.08 -29.27
C HIS A 88 -12.83 23.18 -28.31
N THR A 89 -13.25 21.99 -28.76
CA THR A 89 -13.93 21.02 -27.91
C THR A 89 -12.97 20.49 -26.86
N THR A 90 -13.41 20.53 -25.60
CA THR A 90 -12.69 19.92 -24.48
C THR A 90 -13.15 18.48 -24.27
N PHE A 91 -12.22 17.55 -24.23
CA PHE A 91 -12.49 16.13 -24.00
C PHE A 91 -11.40 15.50 -23.14
N THR A 92 -11.68 14.31 -22.63
CA THR A 92 -10.79 13.56 -21.74
C THR A 92 -10.12 12.42 -22.49
N ILE A 93 -8.82 12.25 -22.27
CA ILE A 93 -8.01 11.16 -22.86
C ILE A 93 -7.28 10.43 -21.73
N SER A 94 -7.11 9.12 -21.85
CA SER A 94 -6.28 8.34 -20.95
C SER A 94 -4.79 8.64 -21.16
N ASP A 95 -4.09 8.98 -20.08
CA ASP A 95 -2.65 9.20 -20.13
C ASP A 95 -1.89 7.87 -20.10
N THR A 96 -1.39 7.44 -21.25
CA THR A 96 -0.59 6.21 -21.40
C THR A 96 0.84 6.35 -20.88
N GLY A 97 1.26 7.55 -20.46
CA GLY A 97 2.62 7.83 -19.98
C GLY A 97 3.68 7.92 -21.09
N VAL A 98 3.37 7.53 -22.33
CA VAL A 98 4.25 7.67 -23.50
C VAL A 98 4.08 9.08 -24.09
N ARG A 99 5.18 9.68 -24.55
CA ARG A 99 5.20 10.98 -25.23
C ARG A 99 6.02 10.86 -26.52
N PRO A 100 5.63 11.54 -27.62
CA PRO A 100 4.44 12.38 -27.78
C PRO A 100 3.13 11.58 -27.70
N LEU A 101 2.16 12.05 -26.91
CA LEU A 101 0.84 11.40 -26.85
C LEU A 101 -0.01 11.94 -28.00
N LYS A 102 -0.19 11.11 -29.02
CA LYS A 102 -1.11 11.37 -30.14
C LYS A 102 -2.55 11.13 -29.68
N TYR A 103 -3.46 12.00 -30.10
CA TYR A 103 -4.88 11.86 -29.82
C TYR A 103 -5.70 12.29 -31.03
N THR A 104 -6.88 11.70 -31.19
CA THR A 104 -7.83 12.09 -32.24
C THR A 104 -8.98 12.85 -31.60
N CYS A 105 -9.33 14.02 -32.14
CA CYS A 105 -10.46 14.77 -31.62
C CYS A 105 -11.78 14.05 -31.94
N PRO A 106 -12.65 13.78 -30.95
CA PRO A 106 -13.93 13.10 -31.19
C PRO A 106 -14.93 13.96 -31.97
N ASN A 107 -14.74 15.29 -31.99
CA ASN A 107 -15.65 16.19 -32.66
C ASN A 107 -15.26 16.47 -34.12
N CYS A 108 -13.97 16.73 -34.40
CA CYS A 108 -13.51 17.11 -35.74
C CYS A 108 -12.63 16.06 -36.44
N GLY A 109 -12.34 14.92 -35.79
CA GLY A 109 -11.54 13.84 -36.35
C GLY A 109 -10.05 14.16 -36.57
N LYS A 110 -9.61 15.40 -36.30
CA LYS A 110 -8.21 15.80 -36.48
C LYS A 110 -7.32 15.23 -35.39
N GLU A 111 -6.11 14.83 -35.78
CA GLU A 111 -5.07 14.39 -34.86
C GLU A 111 -4.39 15.59 -34.17
N GLY A 112 -4.09 15.44 -32.90
CA GLY A 112 -3.32 16.39 -32.10
C GLY A 112 -2.25 15.67 -31.27
N VAL A 113 -1.28 16.44 -30.78
CA VAL A 113 -0.16 15.90 -30.01
C VAL A 113 -0.04 16.62 -28.68
N LEU A 114 -0.15 15.89 -27.58
CA LEU A 114 0.17 16.39 -26.24
C LEU A 114 1.65 16.19 -25.94
N ARG A 115 2.38 17.30 -25.88
CA ARG A 115 3.76 17.38 -25.37
C ARG A 115 3.75 17.80 -23.90
N GLY A 116 3.17 16.98 -23.02
CA GLY A 116 3.19 17.24 -21.58
C GLY A 116 4.54 16.86 -20.96
N LYS A 117 5.36 17.83 -20.53
CA LYS A 117 6.63 17.61 -19.81
C LYS A 117 6.39 17.17 -18.35
N ARG A 118 6.53 15.87 -18.09
CA ARG A 118 7.27 15.32 -16.94
C ARG A 118 7.89 14.01 -17.42
N VAL A 119 9.15 14.10 -17.80
CA VAL A 119 9.97 12.97 -18.25
C VAL A 119 10.65 12.39 -17.01
N LYS A 120 10.56 11.08 -16.79
CA LYS A 120 11.51 10.41 -15.90
C LYS A 120 12.85 10.50 -16.59
N GLY A 121 13.78 11.25 -16.00
CA GLY A 121 15.12 11.38 -16.53
C GLY A 121 16.11 11.46 -15.39
N VAL A 122 17.33 11.01 -15.66
CA VAL A 122 18.44 11.14 -14.72
C VAL A 122 19.14 12.45 -15.06
N ALA A 123 19.37 13.29 -14.05
CA ALA A 123 20.22 14.46 -14.23
C ALA A 123 21.64 13.96 -14.52
N ARG A 124 22.15 14.29 -15.71
CA ARG A 124 23.49 13.93 -16.15
C ARG A 124 24.31 15.19 -16.30
N HIS A 125 25.41 15.25 -15.57
CA HIS A 125 26.35 16.34 -15.65
C HIS A 125 27.19 16.21 -16.92
N ILE A 126 27.26 17.26 -17.72
CA ILE A 126 28.02 17.28 -18.98
C ILE A 126 28.84 18.57 -19.10
N THR A 127 29.95 18.47 -19.82
CA THR A 127 30.83 19.61 -20.14
C THR A 127 30.65 19.97 -21.61
N CYS A 128 30.39 21.24 -21.90
CA CYS A 128 30.26 21.73 -23.27
C CYS A 128 31.58 21.58 -24.04
N SER A 129 31.54 20.95 -25.21
CA SER A 129 32.71 20.77 -26.08
C SER A 129 33.24 22.09 -26.68
N ASN A 130 32.42 23.14 -26.72
CA ASN A 130 32.79 24.41 -27.33
C ASN A 130 33.34 25.43 -26.33
N CYS A 131 32.67 25.61 -25.18
CA CYS A 131 33.05 26.64 -24.20
C CYS A 131 33.54 26.09 -22.85
N GLY A 132 33.58 24.76 -22.67
CA GLY A 132 34.02 24.12 -21.43
C GLY A 132 33.06 24.31 -20.25
N ASN A 133 31.89 24.91 -20.43
CA ASN A 133 30.94 25.12 -19.35
C ASN A 133 30.30 23.79 -18.89
N GLU A 134 30.17 23.63 -17.58
CA GLU A 134 29.61 22.46 -16.91
C GLU A 134 28.14 22.72 -16.53
N PHE A 135 27.24 21.81 -16.89
CA PHE A 135 25.81 21.94 -16.58
C PHE A 135 25.10 20.59 -16.61
N ASP A 136 23.92 20.54 -15.98
CA ASP A 136 23.11 19.33 -15.90
C ASP A 136 22.10 19.27 -17.06
N VAL A 137 22.06 18.13 -17.74
CA VAL A 137 21.07 17.80 -18.76
C VAL A 137 20.20 16.65 -18.29
N LEU A 138 18.91 16.71 -18.60
CA LEU A 138 17.98 15.62 -18.30
C LEU A 138 18.14 14.51 -19.33
N ASP A 139 18.78 13.41 -18.95
CA ASP A 139 18.90 12.22 -19.78
C ASP A 139 17.57 11.44 -19.73
N THR A 140 16.86 11.43 -20.85
CA THR A 140 15.56 10.76 -21.02
C THR A 140 15.70 9.33 -21.53
N GLY A 141 16.93 8.85 -21.75
CA GLY A 141 17.23 7.52 -22.29
C GLY A 141 17.25 7.44 -23.83
N GLU A 142 16.91 8.53 -24.52
CA GLU A 142 17.06 8.65 -25.97
C GLU A 142 18.53 8.86 -26.35
N LYS A 143 19.05 8.04 -27.28
CA LYS A 143 20.43 8.12 -27.78
C LYS A 143 20.43 8.45 -29.28
N PRO A 144 21.35 9.29 -29.77
CA PRO A 144 22.38 10.03 -29.03
C PRO A 144 21.79 11.16 -28.17
N LEU A 145 22.44 11.48 -27.04
CA LEU A 145 21.94 12.51 -26.12
C LEU A 145 22.33 13.90 -26.65
N THR A 146 21.37 14.63 -27.20
CA THR A 146 21.57 16.00 -27.71
C THR A 146 21.42 17.03 -26.58
N TYR A 147 22.30 18.04 -26.53
CA TYR A 147 22.22 19.13 -25.57
C TYR A 147 22.40 20.50 -26.23
N VAL A 148 21.88 21.55 -25.58
CA VAL A 148 22.12 22.96 -25.95
C VAL A 148 22.81 23.64 -24.77
N CYS A 149 23.99 24.21 -24.99
CA CYS A 149 24.75 24.86 -23.91
C CYS A 149 24.06 26.18 -23.47
N PRO A 150 23.81 26.41 -22.18
CA PRO A 150 23.18 27.65 -21.70
C PRO A 150 24.08 28.89 -21.85
N SER A 151 25.40 28.71 -21.98
CA SER A 151 26.35 29.82 -22.11
C SER A 151 26.60 30.22 -23.57
N CYS A 152 26.93 29.26 -24.43
CA CYS A 152 27.31 29.53 -25.83
C CYS A 152 26.25 29.14 -26.86
N HIS A 153 25.12 28.56 -26.43
CA HIS A 153 24.01 28.11 -27.30
C HIS A 153 24.43 27.09 -28.38
N HIS A 154 25.59 26.46 -28.23
CA HIS A 154 26.06 25.41 -29.12
C HIS A 154 25.27 24.11 -28.90
N GLU A 155 24.89 23.46 -30.00
CA GLU A 155 24.25 22.16 -30.03
C GLU A 155 25.30 21.05 -30.08
N GLY A 156 25.34 20.20 -29.05
CA GLY A 156 26.29 19.09 -28.95
C GLY A 156 25.60 17.75 -28.77
N VAL A 157 26.35 16.67 -28.99
CA VAL A 157 25.90 15.28 -28.79
C VAL A 157 26.85 14.56 -27.84
N VAL A 158 26.29 13.74 -26.94
CA VAL A 158 27.01 12.86 -26.00
C VAL A 158 26.73 11.39 -26.33
#